data_AF-A0A0N7IG68-F1
#
_entry.id   AF-A0A0N7IG68-F1
#
_cell.length_a   1.000
_cell.length_b   1.000
_cell.length_c   1.000
_cell.angle_alpha   90.00
_cell.angle_beta   90.00
_cell.angle_gamma   90.00
#
_symmetry.space_group_name_H-M   'P 1'
#
loop_
_entity.id
_entity.type
_entity.pdbx_description
1 polymer ?
#
loop_
_entity_poly.entity_id
_entity_poly.type
_entity_poly.pdbx_seq_one_letter_code
_entity_poly.pdbx_strand_id
1 'polypeptide(L)'
;MLQTSSILAHMNFTKEKGSTPQAHIIKASEYFQKMHPEDVERMQQIHKNLASGKLQHAKEEFRIITEVEERKFTDWLETNAVVDQYDEQGNPISLVGSLLLITERKRQEKALVTAREKALESERLKSAFLANMSHEIRTPLNAIIGFSSLLTTTEDEHEREEFISIIENNNQLLLQLISDILDLSK
;
A
#
# COMPACT_ATOMS: atom_id res chain seq x y z
N MET A 1 -9.38 2.56 -30.86
CA MET A 1 -8.45 1.88 -31.79
C MET A 1 -6.97 2.14 -31.53
N LEU A 2 -6.54 3.26 -30.90
CA LEU A 2 -5.11 3.57 -30.73
C LEU A 2 -4.37 2.80 -29.60
N GLN A 3 -5.07 2.26 -28.59
CA GLN A 3 -4.43 1.56 -27.46
C GLN A 3 -4.22 0.05 -27.69
N THR A 4 -5.06 -0.61 -28.49
CA THR A 4 -4.99 -2.06 -28.72
C THR A 4 -3.72 -2.47 -29.45
N SER A 5 -3.24 -1.66 -30.41
CA SER A 5 -1.99 -1.93 -31.14
C SER A 5 -0.75 -1.91 -30.24
N SER A 6 -0.71 -1.03 -29.24
CA SER A 6 0.39 -0.91 -28.28
C SER A 6 0.43 -2.08 -27.30
N ILE A 7 -0.72 -2.54 -26.81
CA ILE A 7 -0.79 -3.66 -25.83
C ILE A 7 -0.50 -5.01 -26.50
N LEU A 8 -0.98 -5.23 -27.72
CA LEU A 8 -0.70 -6.47 -28.46
C LEU A 8 0.79 -6.58 -28.83
N ALA A 9 1.46 -5.46 -29.11
CA ALA A 9 2.91 -5.39 -29.27
C ALA A 9 3.63 -5.63 -27.92
N HIS A 10 3.13 -5.04 -26.83
CA HIS A 10 3.65 -5.24 -25.48
C HIS A 10 3.59 -6.70 -25.03
N MET A 11 2.53 -7.43 -25.41
CA MET A 11 2.33 -8.84 -25.03
C MET A 11 2.94 -9.86 -26.00
N ASN A 12 3.50 -9.41 -27.14
CA ASN A 12 4.11 -10.27 -28.17
C ASN A 12 3.22 -11.45 -28.58
N PHE A 13 1.95 -11.19 -28.92
CA PHE A 13 1.07 -12.25 -29.44
C PHE A 13 1.38 -12.63 -30.89
N THR A 14 1.29 -13.92 -31.18
CA THR A 14 1.34 -14.51 -32.53
C THR A 14 0.05 -14.16 -33.28
N LYS A 15 0.22 -13.64 -34.50
CA LYS A 15 -0.91 -13.28 -35.38
C LYS A 15 -1.45 -14.52 -36.08
N GLU A 16 -2.74 -14.77 -35.96
CA GLU A 16 -3.42 -15.81 -36.74
C GLU A 16 -3.73 -15.35 -38.17
N LYS A 17 -3.93 -16.33 -39.07
CA LYS A 17 -4.30 -16.10 -40.48
C LYS A 17 -5.64 -15.35 -40.55
N GLY A 18 -5.64 -14.18 -41.18
CA GLY A 18 -6.79 -13.26 -41.21
C GLY A 18 -6.62 -11.98 -40.37
N SER A 19 -5.52 -11.88 -39.61
CA SER A 19 -5.14 -10.62 -38.95
C SER A 19 -4.84 -9.53 -39.99
N THR A 20 -5.34 -8.32 -39.76
CA THR A 20 -5.04 -7.12 -40.54
C THR A 20 -4.13 -6.17 -39.73
N PRO A 21 -3.58 -5.10 -40.32
CA PRO A 21 -2.84 -4.09 -39.56
C PRO A 21 -3.66 -3.43 -38.43
N GLN A 22 -4.99 -3.47 -38.52
CA GLN A 22 -5.93 -2.80 -37.60
C GLN A 22 -6.65 -3.78 -36.66
N ALA A 23 -6.60 -5.09 -36.95
CA ALA A 23 -7.25 -6.13 -36.18
C ALA A 23 -6.36 -7.37 -36.09
N HIS A 24 -5.98 -7.77 -34.87
CA HIS A 24 -5.20 -8.98 -34.63
C HIS A 24 -6.11 -10.08 -34.12
N ILE A 25 -6.04 -11.24 -34.77
CA ILE A 25 -6.72 -12.44 -34.32
C ILE A 25 -5.71 -13.24 -33.50
N ILE A 26 -6.07 -13.56 -32.27
CA ILE A 26 -5.26 -14.35 -31.33
C ILE A 26 -6.09 -15.50 -30.77
N LYS A 27 -5.43 -16.61 -30.43
CA LYS A 27 -6.10 -17.73 -29.77
C LYS A 27 -6.31 -17.43 -28.29
N ALA A 28 -7.48 -17.78 -27.75
CA ALA A 28 -7.76 -17.65 -26.32
C ALA A 28 -6.73 -18.40 -25.45
N SER A 29 -6.25 -19.57 -25.91
CA SER A 29 -5.19 -20.33 -25.23
C SER A 29 -3.88 -19.55 -25.10
N GLU A 30 -3.51 -18.78 -26.11
CA GLU A 30 -2.29 -17.97 -26.13
C GLU A 30 -2.43 -16.75 -25.20
N TYR A 31 -3.63 -16.16 -25.16
CA TYR A 31 -3.96 -15.10 -24.23
C TYR A 31 -3.79 -15.52 -22.77
N PHE A 32 -4.29 -16.70 -22.38
CA PHE A 32 -4.14 -17.21 -21.02
C PHE A 32 -2.71 -17.60 -20.64
N GLN A 33 -1.88 -18.02 -21.61
CA GLN A 33 -0.47 -18.37 -21.35
C GLN A 33 0.39 -17.18 -20.93
N LYS A 34 0.01 -15.96 -21.33
CA LYS A 34 0.71 -14.73 -20.95
C LYS A 34 0.28 -14.20 -19.58
N MET A 35 -0.78 -14.73 -18.98
CA MET A 35 -1.23 -14.31 -17.65
C MET A 35 -0.35 -14.88 -16.55
N HIS A 36 -0.31 -14.18 -15.42
CA HIS A 36 0.29 -14.70 -14.21
C HIS A 36 -0.48 -15.94 -13.72
N PRO A 37 0.19 -17.02 -13.26
CA PRO A 37 -0.46 -18.29 -12.91
C PRO A 37 -1.64 -18.16 -11.94
N GLU A 38 -1.52 -17.28 -10.95
CA GLU A 38 -2.57 -17.00 -9.95
C GLU A 38 -3.84 -16.38 -10.55
N ASP A 39 -3.75 -15.73 -11.71
CA ASP A 39 -4.89 -15.09 -12.36
C ASP A 39 -5.57 -16.00 -13.40
N VAL A 40 -4.90 -17.06 -13.86
CA VAL A 40 -5.36 -17.91 -14.98
C VAL A 40 -6.72 -18.56 -14.69
N GLU A 41 -6.86 -19.26 -13.56
CA GLU A 41 -8.09 -19.99 -13.24
C GLU A 41 -9.30 -19.05 -13.14
N ARG A 42 -9.12 -17.92 -12.43
CA ARG A 42 -10.13 -16.87 -12.32
C ARG A 42 -10.55 -16.35 -13.69
N MET A 43 -9.58 -15.98 -14.52
CA MET A 43 -9.85 -15.42 -15.85
C MET A 43 -10.48 -16.43 -16.82
N GLN A 44 -10.11 -17.70 -16.74
CA GLN A 44 -10.75 -18.78 -17.51
C GLN A 44 -12.21 -18.97 -17.09
N GLN A 45 -12.50 -18.93 -15.80
CA GLN A 45 -13.86 -19.06 -15.30
C GLN A 45 -14.75 -17.89 -15.74
N ILE A 46 -14.20 -16.66 -15.73
CA ILE A 46 -14.90 -15.46 -16.20
C ILE A 46 -15.18 -15.56 -17.71
N HIS A 47 -14.17 -15.95 -18.50
CA HIS A 47 -14.35 -16.18 -19.92
C HIS A 47 -15.42 -17.23 -20.22
N LYS A 48 -15.42 -18.36 -19.49
CA LYS A 48 -16.44 -19.41 -19.61
C LYS A 48 -17.84 -18.89 -19.24
N ASN A 49 -17.94 -18.06 -18.21
CA ASN A 49 -19.22 -17.48 -17.81
C ASN A 49 -19.77 -16.51 -18.86
N LEU A 50 -18.92 -15.71 -19.50
CA LEU A 50 -19.30 -14.84 -20.62
C LEU A 50 -19.73 -15.69 -21.83
N ALA A 51 -18.95 -16.70 -22.20
CA ALA A 51 -19.22 -17.57 -23.35
C ALA A 51 -20.48 -18.43 -23.17
N SER A 52 -20.86 -18.76 -21.93
CA SER A 52 -22.09 -19.51 -21.62
C SER A 52 -23.30 -18.61 -21.35
N GLY A 53 -23.14 -17.29 -21.40
CA GLY A 53 -24.21 -16.32 -21.14
C GLY A 53 -24.58 -16.16 -19.66
N LYS A 54 -23.84 -16.80 -18.75
CA LYS A 54 -23.99 -16.61 -17.29
C LYS A 54 -23.61 -15.20 -16.85
N LEU A 55 -22.69 -14.58 -17.57
CA LEU A 55 -22.34 -13.17 -17.45
C LEU A 55 -22.56 -12.49 -18.79
N GLN A 56 -23.03 -11.25 -18.75
CA GLN A 56 -23.14 -10.39 -19.94
C GLN A 56 -21.98 -9.40 -20.05
N HIS A 57 -21.34 -9.08 -18.91
CA HIS A 57 -20.22 -8.17 -18.81
C HIS A 57 -19.25 -8.64 -17.71
N ALA A 58 -17.96 -8.39 -17.91
CA ALA A 58 -16.94 -8.52 -16.88
C ALA A 58 -15.92 -7.37 -16.99
N LYS A 59 -15.55 -6.83 -15.83
CA LYS A 59 -14.44 -5.89 -15.67
C LYS A 59 -13.45 -6.49 -14.69
N GLU A 60 -12.23 -6.77 -15.15
CA GLU A 60 -11.24 -7.48 -14.35
C GLU A 60 -9.86 -6.87 -14.49
N GLU A 61 -9.11 -6.89 -13.40
CA GLU A 61 -7.68 -6.60 -13.40
C GLU A 61 -6.91 -7.89 -13.18
N PHE A 62 -5.85 -8.11 -13.95
CA PHE A 62 -5.03 -9.31 -13.88
C PHE A 62 -3.59 -8.99 -14.28
N ARG A 63 -2.66 -9.84 -13.84
CA ARG A 63 -1.27 -9.70 -14.17
C ARG A 63 -0.93 -10.48 -15.43
N ILE A 64 -0.02 -9.93 -16.21
CA ILE A 64 0.64 -10.60 -17.32
C ILE A 64 2.14 -10.67 -17.06
N ILE A 65 2.77 -11.66 -17.67
CA ILE A 65 4.22 -11.82 -17.67
C ILE A 65 4.71 -11.49 -19.07
N THR A 66 5.39 -10.36 -19.20
CA THR A 66 6.05 -9.94 -20.43
C THR A 66 7.53 -10.26 -20.35
N GLU A 67 8.12 -10.76 -21.42
CA GLU A 67 9.55 -11.05 -21.50
C GLU A 67 10.20 -10.14 -22.55
N VAL A 68 11.18 -9.34 -22.12
CA VAL A 68 11.95 -8.42 -22.97
C VAL A 68 13.43 -8.66 -22.65
N GLU A 69 14.24 -8.98 -23.66
CA GLU A 69 15.68 -9.23 -23.51
C GLU A 69 15.99 -10.26 -22.40
N GLU A 70 15.28 -11.40 -22.41
CA GLU A 70 15.40 -12.49 -21.40
C GLU A 70 15.04 -12.09 -19.96
N ARG A 71 14.51 -10.88 -19.75
CA ARG A 71 14.01 -10.43 -18.46
C ARG A 71 12.49 -10.46 -18.43
N LYS A 72 11.96 -11.10 -17.38
CA LYS A 72 10.52 -11.18 -17.14
C LYS A 72 10.07 -9.99 -16.30
N PHE A 73 9.03 -9.32 -16.77
CA PHE A 73 8.36 -8.22 -16.10
C PHE A 73 6.91 -8.62 -15.83
N THR A 74 6.41 -8.26 -14.66
CA THR A 74 5.00 -8.40 -14.32
C THR A 74 4.31 -7.07 -14.54
N ASP A 75 3.37 -7.06 -15.48
CA ASP A 75 2.53 -5.91 -15.79
C ASP A 75 1.09 -6.17 -15.41
N TRP A 76 0.33 -5.10 -15.18
CA TRP A 76 -1.08 -5.17 -14.84
C TRP A 76 -1.93 -4.73 -16.01
N LEU A 77 -2.92 -5.54 -16.36
CA LEU A 77 -3.93 -5.20 -17.34
C LEU A 77 -5.30 -5.10 -16.67
N GLU A 78 -6.10 -4.16 -17.15
CA GLU A 78 -7.54 -4.12 -16.96
C GLU A 78 -8.20 -4.58 -18.25
N THR A 79 -9.14 -5.52 -18.15
CA THR A 79 -10.02 -5.91 -19.25
C THR A 79 -11.45 -5.51 -18.94
N ASN A 80 -12.13 -4.98 -19.94
CA ASN A 80 -13.58 -4.83 -19.94
C ASN A 80 -14.09 -5.64 -21.12
N ALA A 81 -14.90 -6.67 -20.87
CA ALA A 81 -15.48 -7.53 -21.88
C ALA A 81 -17.00 -7.57 -21.74
N VAL A 82 -17.71 -7.61 -22.87
CA VAL A 82 -19.17 -7.76 -22.93
C VAL A 82 -19.52 -8.78 -24.01
N VAL A 83 -20.67 -9.43 -23.86
CA VAL A 83 -21.29 -10.20 -24.95
C VAL A 83 -21.86 -9.19 -25.96
N ASP A 84 -21.43 -9.29 -27.22
CA ASP A 84 -21.83 -8.37 -28.28
C ASP A 84 -23.01 -8.93 -29.09
N GLN A 85 -22.99 -10.24 -29.38
CA GLN A 85 -24.01 -10.90 -30.21
C GLN A 85 -24.44 -12.24 -29.62
N TYR A 86 -25.70 -12.58 -29.92
CA TYR A 86 -26.34 -13.83 -29.57
C TYR A 86 -26.87 -14.52 -30.84
N ASP A 87 -26.96 -15.85 -30.82
CA ASP A 87 -27.66 -16.63 -31.83
C ASP A 87 -29.20 -16.55 -31.66
N GLU A 88 -29.95 -17.16 -32.58
CA GLU A 88 -31.42 -17.22 -32.54
C GLU A 88 -31.97 -17.97 -31.31
N GLN A 89 -31.14 -18.80 -30.68
CA GLN A 89 -31.48 -19.57 -29.47
C GLN A 89 -31.09 -18.82 -28.18
N GLY A 90 -30.53 -17.61 -28.29
CA GLY A 90 -30.11 -16.78 -27.15
C GLY A 90 -28.75 -17.15 -26.55
N ASN A 91 -27.92 -17.95 -27.24
CA ASN A 91 -26.55 -18.24 -26.80
C ASN A 91 -25.57 -17.18 -27.29
N PRO A 92 -24.61 -16.73 -26.48
CA PRO A 92 -23.55 -15.83 -26.92
C PRO A 92 -22.73 -16.40 -28.07
N ILE A 93 -22.49 -15.60 -29.12
CA ILE A 93 -21.65 -15.97 -30.26
C ILE A 93 -20.41 -15.08 -30.41
N SER A 94 -20.41 -13.89 -29.82
CA SER A 94 -19.26 -12.99 -29.85
C SER A 94 -19.09 -12.21 -28.54
N LEU A 95 -17.84 -11.95 -28.19
CA LEU A 95 -17.45 -11.07 -27.10
C LEU A 95 -16.67 -9.90 -27.69
N VAL A 96 -16.93 -8.69 -27.20
CA VAL A 96 -16.14 -7.49 -27.51
C VAL A 96 -15.58 -6.92 -26.22
N GLY A 97 -14.37 -6.36 -26.27
CA GLY A 97 -13.76 -5.79 -25.09
C GLY A 97 -12.57 -4.91 -25.36
N SER A 98 -12.10 -4.27 -24.29
CA SER A 98 -10.91 -3.43 -24.27
C SER A 98 -9.91 -3.96 -23.25
N LEU A 99 -8.63 -3.89 -23.60
CA LEU A 99 -7.52 -4.08 -22.67
C LEU A 99 -6.86 -2.74 -22.40
N LEU A 100 -6.49 -2.47 -21.16
CA LEU A 100 -5.77 -1.28 -20.74
C LEU A 100 -4.59 -1.68 -19.85
N LEU A 101 -3.40 -1.19 -20.18
CA LEU A 101 -2.22 -1.35 -19.33
C LEU A 101 -2.32 -0.38 -18.15
N ILE A 102 -2.37 -0.92 -16.93
CA ILE A 102 -2.57 -0.18 -15.67
C ILE A 102 -1.39 -0.36 -14.71
N THR A 103 -0.25 -0.89 -15.15
CA THR A 103 0.95 -1.09 -14.31
C THR A 103 1.35 0.18 -13.57
N GLU A 104 1.38 1.32 -14.27
CA GLU A 104 1.79 2.59 -13.67
C GLU A 104 0.78 3.07 -12.62
N ARG A 105 -0.53 2.91 -12.89
CA ARG A 105 -1.58 3.18 -11.90
C ARG A 105 -1.35 2.35 -10.63
N LYS A 106 -1.09 1.04 -10.76
CA LYS A 106 -0.81 0.15 -9.62
C LYS A 106 0.44 0.53 -8.85
N ARG A 107 1.51 0.97 -9.53
CA ARG A 107 2.73 1.45 -8.88
C ARG A 107 2.47 2.71 -8.06
N GLN A 108 1.71 3.65 -8.60
CA GLN A 108 1.34 4.89 -7.91
C GLN A 108 0.44 4.61 -6.69
N GLU A 109 -0.57 3.75 -6.84
CA GLU A 109 -1.42 3.31 -5.72
C GLU A 109 -0.58 2.71 -4.59
N LYS A 110 0.33 1.79 -4.91
CA LYS A 110 1.23 1.17 -3.92
C LYS A 110 2.15 2.19 -3.26
N ALA A 111 2.75 3.09 -4.03
CA ALA A 111 3.61 4.14 -3.49
C ALA A 111 2.85 5.06 -2.52
N LEU A 112 1.60 5.42 -2.84
CA LEU A 112 0.73 6.22 -1.97
C LEU A 112 0.41 5.48 -0.66
N VAL A 113 0.06 4.19 -0.73
CA VAL A 113 -0.20 3.37 0.46
C VAL A 113 1.04 3.31 1.35
N THR A 114 2.21 2.99 0.78
CA THR A 114 3.46 2.92 1.53
C THR A 114 3.85 4.27 2.15
N ALA A 115 3.68 5.37 1.42
CA ALA A 115 3.94 6.72 1.95
C ALA A 115 3.01 7.06 3.12
N ARG A 116 1.73 6.70 3.02
CA ARG A 116 0.75 6.87 4.09
C ARG A 116 1.10 6.05 5.32
N GLU A 117 1.43 4.77 5.16
CA GLU A 117 1.84 3.90 6.26
C GLU A 117 3.08 4.43 6.98
N LYS A 118 4.08 4.90 6.22
CA LYS A 118 5.28 5.52 6.79
C LYS A 118 4.94 6.78 7.59
N ALA A 119 4.03 7.63 7.09
CA ALA A 119 3.59 8.83 7.79
C ALA A 119 2.84 8.48 9.08
N LEU A 120 1.94 7.50 9.04
CA LEU A 120 1.20 7.04 10.22
C LEU A 120 2.12 6.46 11.29
N GLU A 121 3.11 5.66 10.89
CA GLU A 121 4.08 5.12 11.83
C GLU A 121 4.94 6.23 12.45
N SER A 122 5.37 7.22 11.67
CA SER A 122 6.08 8.38 12.19
C SER A 122 5.24 9.17 13.21
N GLU A 123 3.96 9.40 12.93
CA GLU A 123 3.05 10.08 13.86
C GLU A 123 2.80 9.26 15.13
N ARG A 124 2.71 7.93 15.00
CA ARG A 124 2.58 7.02 16.15
C ARG A 124 3.82 7.08 17.04
N LEU A 125 5.01 6.99 16.44
CA LEU A 125 6.28 7.10 17.15
C LEU A 125 6.44 8.46 17.83
N LYS A 126 6.09 9.55 17.14
CA LYS A 126 6.10 10.91 17.70
C LYS A 126 5.14 11.02 18.89
N SER A 127 3.92 10.50 18.77
CA SER A 127 2.93 10.52 19.84
C SER A 127 3.39 9.71 21.06
N ALA A 128 3.94 8.52 20.83
CA ALA A 128 4.50 7.68 21.88
C ALA A 128 5.68 8.35 22.58
N PHE A 129 6.59 8.96 21.80
CA PHE A 129 7.71 9.74 22.33
C PHE A 129 7.23 10.88 23.24
N LEU A 130 6.29 11.72 22.76
CA LEU A 130 5.77 12.84 23.55
C LEU A 130 5.04 12.39 24.83
N ALA A 131 4.30 11.28 24.76
CA ALA A 131 3.65 10.70 25.93
C ALA A 131 4.69 10.25 26.98
N ASN A 132 5.73 9.53 26.54
CA ASN A 132 6.80 9.06 27.41
C ASN A 132 7.56 10.24 28.04
N MET A 133 7.93 11.26 27.24
CA MET A 133 8.59 12.46 27.77
C MET A 133 7.72 13.20 28.79
N SER A 134 6.41 13.28 28.55
CA SER A 134 5.48 13.88 29.52
C SER A 134 5.45 13.12 30.85
N HIS A 135 5.52 11.79 30.81
CA HIS A 135 5.59 10.95 32.01
C HIS A 135 6.94 11.12 32.74
N GLU A 136 8.04 11.09 32.01
CA GLU A 136 9.38 11.20 32.57
C GLU A 136 9.68 12.60 33.13
N ILE A 137 9.06 13.66 32.61
CA ILE A 137 9.12 15.02 33.18
C ILE A 137 8.29 15.11 34.46
N ARG A 138 7.10 14.50 34.50
CA ARG A 138 6.16 14.64 35.62
C ARG A 138 6.72 14.05 36.92
N THR A 139 7.42 12.93 36.84
CA THR A 139 7.97 12.24 38.02
C THR A 139 8.95 13.12 38.83
N PRO A 140 10.05 13.64 38.25
CA PRO A 140 10.97 14.52 38.99
C PRO A 140 10.34 15.84 39.37
N LEU A 141 9.47 16.41 38.52
CA LEU A 141 8.75 17.64 38.85
C LEU A 141 7.85 17.47 40.08
N ASN A 142 7.12 16.36 40.17
CA ASN A 142 6.27 16.06 41.31
C ASN A 142 7.10 15.83 42.59
N ALA A 143 8.26 15.19 42.48
CA ALA A 143 9.19 15.05 43.60
C ALA A 143 9.66 16.43 44.09
N ILE A 144 10.10 17.31 43.18
CA ILE A 144 10.53 18.68 43.51
C ILE A 144 9.42 19.43 44.24
N ILE A 145 8.18 19.42 43.71
CA ILE A 145 7.04 20.10 44.32
C ILE A 145 6.73 19.52 45.71
N GLY A 146 6.69 18.19 45.84
CA GLY A 146 6.38 17.50 47.08
C GLY A 146 7.39 17.80 48.19
N PHE A 147 8.68 17.61 47.91
CA PHE A 147 9.74 17.88 48.89
C PHE A 147 9.89 19.37 49.19
N SER A 148 9.65 20.27 48.21
CA SER A 148 9.62 21.71 48.46
C SER A 148 8.49 22.10 49.42
N SER A 149 7.33 21.43 49.35
CA SER A 149 6.25 21.62 50.31
C SER A 149 6.64 21.13 51.70
N LEU A 150 7.28 19.97 51.82
CA LEU A 150 7.70 19.39 53.10
C LEU A 150 8.78 20.25 53.80
N LEU A 151 9.65 20.92 53.04
CA LEU A 151 10.64 21.86 53.58
C LEU A 151 10.01 23.00 54.39
N THR A 152 8.77 23.40 54.07
CA THR A 152 8.07 24.46 54.81
C THR A 152 7.49 24.00 56.15
N THR A 153 7.44 22.69 56.38
CA THR A 153 6.78 22.09 57.54
C THR A 153 7.73 21.35 58.48
N THR A 154 8.95 21.01 58.03
CA THR A 154 9.94 20.32 58.87
C THR A 154 10.76 21.31 59.69
N GLU A 155 10.97 20.97 60.96
CA GLU A 155 11.88 21.67 61.88
C GLU A 155 13.18 20.89 62.12
N ASP A 156 13.27 19.66 61.59
CA ASP A 156 14.45 18.81 61.70
C ASP A 156 15.47 19.16 60.61
N GLU A 157 16.67 19.54 61.03
CA GLU A 157 17.73 19.96 60.11
C GLU A 157 18.22 18.83 59.20
N HIS A 158 18.24 17.58 59.69
CA HIS A 158 18.68 16.43 58.90
C HIS A 158 17.65 16.07 57.82
N GLU A 159 16.35 16.07 58.15
CA GLU A 159 15.29 15.90 57.15
C GLU A 159 15.31 17.02 56.10
N ARG A 160 15.60 18.25 56.53
CA ARG A 160 15.72 19.40 55.63
C ARG A 160 16.84 19.21 54.62
N GLU A 161 18.03 18.78 55.06
CA GLU A 161 19.16 18.47 54.17
C GLU A 161 18.83 17.34 53.20
N GLU A 162 18.12 16.30 53.64
CA GLU A 162 17.68 15.19 52.78
C GLU A 162 16.70 15.68 51.70
N PHE A 163 15.70 16.47 52.07
CA PHE A 163 14.73 17.02 51.12
C PHE A 163 15.39 17.95 50.08
N ILE A 164 16.34 18.81 50.51
CA ILE A 164 17.13 19.66 49.61
C ILE A 164 17.90 18.78 48.61
N SER A 165 18.58 17.74 49.08
CA SER A 165 19.33 16.81 48.22
C SER A 165 18.42 16.12 47.19
N ILE A 166 17.22 15.68 47.59
CA ILE A 166 16.25 15.07 46.65
C ILE A 166 15.81 16.08 45.59
N ILE A 167 15.52 17.33 45.97
CA ILE A 167 15.14 18.39 45.05
C ILE A 167 16.26 18.66 44.04
N GLU A 168 17.50 18.82 44.50
CA GLU A 168 18.66 19.09 43.64
C GLU A 168 18.90 17.96 42.64
N ASN A 169 18.84 16.71 43.09
CA ASN A 169 19.00 15.54 42.22
C ASN A 169 17.90 15.49 41.13
N ASN A 170 16.64 15.75 41.50
CA ASN A 170 15.54 15.77 40.52
C ASN A 170 15.63 16.95 39.55
N ASN A 171 16.16 18.10 39.99
CA ASN A 171 16.45 19.22 39.10
C ASN A 171 17.51 18.87 38.06
N GLN A 172 18.60 18.22 38.47
CA GLN A 172 19.65 17.76 37.54
C GLN A 172 19.10 16.75 36.54
N LEU A 173 18.31 15.77 37.00
CA LEU A 173 17.66 14.79 36.14
C LEU A 173 16.75 15.46 35.10
N LEU A 174 15.94 16.45 35.51
CA LEU A 174 15.05 17.17 34.62
C LEU A 174 15.82 17.98 33.57
N LEU A 175 16.90 18.66 33.97
CA LEU A 175 17.75 19.41 33.04
C LEU A 175 18.41 18.50 32.00
N GLN A 176 18.91 17.34 32.42
CA GLN A 176 19.48 16.35 31.52
C GLN A 176 18.43 15.86 30.52
N LEU A 177 17.24 15.49 31.00
CA LEU A 177 16.15 15.01 30.14
C LEU A 177 15.72 16.07 29.12
N ILE A 178 15.65 17.34 29.51
CA ILE A 178 15.36 18.45 28.57
C ILE A 178 16.48 18.57 27.53
N SER A 179 17.74 18.46 27.92
CA SER A 179 18.88 18.49 27.00
C SER A 179 18.80 17.35 25.97
N ASP A 180 18.51 16.13 26.42
CA ASP A 180 18.40 14.95 25.56
C ASP A 180 17.25 15.11 24.53
N ILE A 181 16.12 15.70 24.94
CA ILE A 181 15.00 16.02 24.03
C ILE A 181 15.41 17.05 22.98
N LEU A 182 16.11 18.12 23.38
CA LEU A 182 16.53 19.18 22.47
C LEU A 182 17.54 18.68 21.44
N ASP A 183 18.46 17.81 21.85
CA ASP A 183 19.44 17.21 20.95
C ASP A 183 18.79 16.24 19.95
N LEU A 184 17.74 15.53 20.36
CA LEU A 184 16.96 14.68 19.45
C LEU A 184 16.09 15.48 18.45
N SER A 185 15.76 16.74 18.77
CA SER A 185 14.91 17.61 17.94
C SER A 185 15.66 18.41 16.86
N LYS A 186 16.99 18.29 16.76
CA LYS A 186 17.81 18.90 15.70
C LYS A 186 17.83 18.07 14.44
#